data_AF-F8P8X1-F1
#
_entry.id   AF-F8P8X1-F1
#
_cell.length_a   1.000
_cell.length_b   1.000
_cell.length_c   1.000
_cell.angle_alpha   90.00
_cell.angle_beta   90.00
_cell.angle_gamma   90.00
#
_symmetry.space_group_name_H-M   'P 1'
#
loop_
_entity.id
_entity.type
_entity.pdbx_description
1 polymer ?
#
loop_
_entity_poly.entity_id
_entity_poly.type
_entity_poly.pdbx_seq_one_letter_code
_entity_poly.pdbx_strand_id
1 'polypeptide(L)'
;MTCSDPQTRIADPSSLDELTLAAIDALCSLPPNSKANFLLDTSIALIGAGHYGPKVENYLDVYLRTPRLPHHDAARALIARGNARRAAGQCLLGKSHQDYQSASLLDPSNRELQSVVRRDKLIHFSNDVASRRAPPEIWERIARYIPRYHLRTWLFVSSFLRDIATRLIFRTLDLYFGEDLEGLHRGLDILDRVRSDPVFANRVKVLRIHWSYEEGEPLELVSRMFRAALPEFKALREFEWIGYPEMRADMVSSLLASHPHIRCLGLMGWHFDAEGVSAFRNLYKFTLRAEDDDGFADIGEVRTVLDRNDGLRHLCLGAYLKRDHSWDNAFQSSTIKNLTQLDLVDTRISSVVLARIAHAHNLRGLTLHGTFEQTSSASVMFSSDHIIDEKHTFLPYLENFRLVLVDHDDDYELFEAVVHFLRRRKRIRKLDLGCCPWRFVMDVLPELTGLRVLRVQFSELNQDNVRLLAKAIPKQMVAIHITAHRSAKPINEFTSFFSIFPSLSFLHLRDLSIRRPQPNLLSEKDFRVQTDIWISSAQSVAVAAPSLDFMGWHGEHYVIARSCSTIGCPVVDLRELPARRRLDCGKGVDLGSEDAAWLERKDVPMDYEMTEMVGSDV
;
A
#
# COMPACT_ATOMS: atom_id res chain seq x y z
N MET A 1 33.34 -55.79 -13.10
CA MET A 1 33.05 -56.19 -14.50
C MET A 1 33.89 -55.31 -15.41
N THR A 2 34.93 -55.88 -16.00
CA THR A 2 35.91 -55.22 -16.86
C THR A 2 35.29 -54.95 -18.23
N CYS A 3 35.11 -53.68 -18.57
CA CYS A 3 34.62 -53.24 -19.87
C CYS A 3 35.80 -53.21 -20.85
N SER A 4 35.75 -54.08 -21.87
CA SER A 4 36.73 -54.21 -22.94
C SER A 4 36.63 -53.05 -23.94
N ASP A 5 37.74 -52.33 -24.14
CA ASP A 5 37.90 -51.30 -25.18
C ASP A 5 37.65 -51.89 -26.59
N PRO A 6 36.85 -51.23 -27.44
CA PRO A 6 36.77 -51.60 -28.84
C PRO A 6 38.05 -51.13 -29.53
N GLN A 7 38.89 -52.08 -29.95
CA GLN A 7 40.01 -51.82 -30.85
C GLN A 7 39.48 -51.20 -32.14
N THR A 8 39.72 -49.90 -32.30
CA THR A 8 39.49 -49.16 -33.53
C THR A 8 40.40 -49.75 -34.61
N ARG A 9 39.83 -50.61 -35.49
CA ARG A 9 40.50 -51.05 -36.70
C ARG A 9 40.88 -49.81 -37.51
N ILE A 10 42.17 -49.54 -37.63
CA ILE A 10 42.71 -48.56 -38.58
C ILE A 10 42.28 -49.06 -39.96
N ALA A 11 41.40 -48.31 -40.62
CA ALA A 11 40.96 -48.61 -41.97
C ALA A 11 42.19 -48.67 -42.89
N ASP A 12 42.24 -49.70 -43.72
CA ASP A 12 43.30 -49.90 -44.70
C ASP A 12 43.36 -48.66 -45.61
N PRO A 13 44.52 -47.97 -45.74
CA PRO A 13 44.63 -46.74 -46.53
C PRO A 13 44.33 -46.93 -48.03
N SER A 14 44.13 -48.17 -48.48
CA SER A 14 43.70 -48.54 -49.83
C SER A 14 42.19 -48.38 -50.09
N SER A 15 41.39 -47.94 -49.11
CA SER A 15 39.94 -47.76 -49.28
C SER A 15 39.47 -46.29 -49.29
N LEU A 16 40.39 -45.32 -49.41
CA LEU A 16 40.02 -43.91 -49.54
C LEU A 16 39.55 -43.64 -50.98
N ASP A 17 38.40 -42.98 -51.13
CA ASP A 17 37.91 -42.58 -52.44
C ASP A 17 38.80 -41.50 -53.07
N GLU A 18 38.75 -41.43 -54.40
CA GLU A 18 39.56 -40.48 -55.20
C GLU A 18 39.33 -39.03 -54.75
N LEU A 19 38.11 -38.71 -54.31
CA LEU A 19 37.74 -37.39 -53.80
C LEU A 19 38.46 -37.05 -52.49
N THR A 20 38.51 -37.97 -51.52
CA THR A 20 39.19 -37.72 -50.24
C THR A 20 40.68 -37.56 -50.44
N LEU A 21 41.28 -38.35 -51.35
CA LEU A 21 42.69 -38.20 -51.70
C LEU A 21 42.98 -36.83 -52.33
N ALA A 22 42.15 -36.40 -53.29
CA ALA A 22 42.26 -35.07 -53.90
C ALA A 22 42.07 -33.94 -52.86
N ALA A 23 41.13 -34.09 -51.92
CA ALA A 23 40.90 -33.11 -50.87
C ALA A 23 42.08 -33.02 -49.88
N ILE A 24 42.69 -34.15 -49.51
CA ILE A 24 43.88 -34.17 -48.65
C ILE A 24 45.06 -33.51 -49.36
N ASP A 25 45.30 -33.81 -50.64
CA ASP A 25 46.37 -33.20 -51.43
C ASP A 25 46.18 -31.68 -51.56
N ALA A 26 44.97 -31.25 -51.91
CA ALA A 26 44.60 -29.85 -51.94
C ALA A 26 44.82 -29.18 -50.57
N LEU A 27 44.40 -29.80 -49.47
CA LEU A 27 44.61 -29.28 -48.12
C LEU A 27 46.10 -29.19 -47.76
N CYS A 28 46.91 -30.17 -48.15
CA CYS A 28 48.36 -30.18 -47.91
C CYS A 28 49.07 -29.04 -48.65
N SER A 29 48.61 -28.67 -49.86
CA SER A 29 49.15 -27.57 -50.65
C SER A 29 48.85 -26.17 -50.07
N LEU A 30 47.88 -26.04 -49.16
CA LEU A 30 47.48 -24.75 -48.60
C LEU A 30 48.54 -24.15 -47.65
N PRO A 31 48.69 -22.81 -47.63
CA PRO A 31 49.51 -22.13 -46.63
C PRO A 31 48.92 -22.29 -45.21
N PRO A 32 49.74 -22.17 -44.15
CA PRO A 32 49.30 -22.39 -42.76
C PRO A 32 48.06 -21.59 -42.35
N ASN A 33 47.93 -20.33 -42.79
CA ASN A 33 46.78 -19.50 -42.47
C ASN A 33 45.48 -20.03 -43.10
N SER A 34 45.55 -20.53 -44.34
CA SER A 34 44.38 -21.12 -45.01
C SER A 34 43.97 -22.45 -44.37
N LYS A 35 44.94 -23.25 -43.92
CA LYS A 35 44.68 -24.47 -43.13
C LYS A 35 44.00 -24.15 -41.80
N ALA A 36 44.46 -23.10 -41.11
CA ALA A 36 43.84 -22.64 -39.88
C ALA A 36 42.40 -22.18 -40.11
N ASN A 37 42.14 -21.34 -41.13
CA ASN A 37 40.80 -20.89 -41.48
C ASN A 37 39.86 -22.05 -41.82
N PHE A 38 40.32 -22.99 -42.64
CA PHE A 38 39.58 -24.22 -42.94
C PHE A 38 39.21 -24.99 -41.67
N LEU A 39 40.14 -25.14 -40.73
CA LEU A 39 39.91 -25.84 -39.46
C LEU A 39 38.87 -25.12 -38.58
N LEU A 40 38.92 -23.78 -38.52
CA LEU A 40 37.94 -22.97 -37.78
C LEU A 40 36.55 -23.06 -38.41
N ASP A 41 36.45 -22.85 -39.72
CA ASP A 41 35.17 -22.89 -40.44
C ASP A 41 34.53 -24.28 -40.35
N THR A 42 35.32 -25.34 -40.50
CA THR A 42 34.87 -26.73 -40.30
C THR A 42 34.38 -26.95 -38.88
N SER A 43 35.09 -26.44 -37.86
CA SER A 43 34.68 -26.58 -36.46
C SER A 43 33.36 -25.86 -36.18
N ILE A 44 33.18 -24.65 -36.71
CA ILE A 44 31.94 -23.88 -36.57
C ILE A 44 30.78 -24.58 -37.30
N ALA A 45 31.01 -25.09 -38.51
CA ALA A 45 30.00 -25.84 -39.26
C ALA A 45 29.56 -27.11 -38.52
N LEU A 46 30.51 -27.88 -37.94
CA LEU A 46 30.21 -29.07 -37.15
C LEU A 46 29.45 -28.72 -35.86
N ILE A 47 29.76 -27.62 -35.19
CA ILE A 47 28.98 -27.10 -34.06
C ILE A 47 27.55 -26.74 -34.49
N GLY A 48 27.41 -26.01 -35.60
CA GLY A 48 26.11 -25.62 -36.17
C GLY A 48 25.25 -26.82 -36.57
N ALA A 49 25.88 -27.89 -37.03
CA ALA A 49 25.23 -29.17 -37.34
C ALA A 49 24.97 -30.05 -36.10
N GLY A 50 25.29 -29.60 -34.89
CA GLY A 50 25.07 -30.37 -33.65
C GLY A 50 26.09 -31.50 -33.39
N HIS A 51 27.17 -31.58 -34.17
CA HIS A 51 28.20 -32.62 -34.08
C HIS A 51 29.35 -32.25 -33.14
N TYR A 52 29.09 -31.42 -32.13
CA TYR A 52 30.10 -31.05 -31.15
C TYR A 52 30.49 -32.25 -30.28
N GLY A 53 31.79 -32.50 -30.15
CA GLY A 53 32.34 -33.63 -29.40
C GLY A 53 33.88 -33.58 -29.31
N PRO A 54 34.54 -34.65 -28.83
CA PRO A 54 35.99 -34.65 -28.60
C PRO A 54 36.84 -34.30 -29.82
N LYS A 55 36.37 -34.68 -31.03
CA LYS A 55 37.05 -34.36 -32.30
C LYS A 55 37.04 -32.86 -32.59
N VAL A 56 35.87 -32.22 -32.55
CA VAL A 56 35.73 -30.76 -32.76
C VAL A 56 36.50 -29.98 -31.69
N GLU A 57 36.51 -30.51 -30.47
CA GLU A 57 37.24 -29.90 -29.37
C GLU A 57 38.75 -29.92 -29.60
N ASN A 58 39.28 -31.02 -30.14
CA ASN A 58 40.67 -31.12 -30.57
C ASN A 58 40.96 -30.16 -31.73
N TYR A 59 40.05 -30.00 -32.70
CA TYR A 59 40.23 -29.06 -33.82
C TYR A 59 40.37 -27.61 -33.31
N LEU A 60 39.49 -27.18 -32.40
CA LEU A 60 39.54 -25.85 -31.81
C LEU A 60 40.77 -25.67 -30.91
N ASP A 61 41.24 -26.72 -30.23
CA ASP A 61 42.45 -26.67 -29.42
C ASP A 61 43.71 -26.51 -30.27
N VAL A 62 43.83 -27.28 -31.36
CA VAL A 62 44.92 -27.15 -32.34
C VAL A 62 44.88 -25.77 -33.01
N TYR A 63 43.69 -25.30 -33.38
CA TYR A 63 43.51 -23.95 -33.93
C TYR A 63 44.07 -22.91 -32.96
N LEU A 64 43.59 -22.87 -31.70
CA LEU A 64 43.99 -21.87 -30.70
C LEU A 64 45.47 -21.93 -30.29
N ARG A 65 46.17 -23.06 -30.50
CA ARG A 65 47.62 -23.18 -30.28
C ARG A 65 48.46 -22.71 -31.48
N THR A 66 47.83 -22.48 -32.64
CA THR A 66 48.54 -22.06 -33.85
C THR A 66 49.06 -20.63 -33.67
N PRO A 67 50.37 -20.37 -33.87
CA PRO A 67 50.93 -19.04 -33.68
C PRO A 67 50.46 -18.06 -34.75
N ARG A 68 50.42 -16.76 -34.40
CA ARG A 68 50.10 -15.63 -35.30
C ARG A 68 48.68 -15.64 -35.89
N LEU A 69 47.71 -16.20 -35.19
CA LEU A 69 46.30 -16.07 -35.57
C LEU A 69 45.80 -14.62 -35.45
N PRO A 70 44.90 -14.17 -36.34
CA PRO A 70 44.18 -12.91 -36.15
C PRO A 70 43.38 -12.94 -34.84
N HIS A 71 43.46 -11.87 -34.03
CA HIS A 71 42.75 -11.78 -32.75
C HIS A 71 41.23 -11.97 -32.88
N HIS A 72 40.65 -11.47 -33.97
CA HIS A 72 39.24 -11.66 -34.29
C HIS A 72 38.87 -13.15 -34.41
N ASP A 73 39.67 -13.95 -35.10
CA ASP A 73 39.34 -15.36 -35.33
C ASP A 73 39.56 -16.21 -34.08
N ALA A 74 40.58 -15.88 -33.28
CA ALA A 74 40.78 -16.50 -31.96
C ALA A 74 39.59 -16.21 -31.02
N ALA A 75 39.08 -14.97 -31.00
CA ALA A 75 37.87 -14.63 -30.25
C ALA A 75 36.65 -15.39 -30.78
N ARG A 76 36.48 -15.47 -32.09
CA ARG A 76 35.41 -16.23 -32.75
C ARG A 76 35.44 -17.72 -32.36
N ALA A 77 36.64 -18.32 -32.37
CA ALA A 77 36.86 -19.71 -31.96
C ALA A 77 36.54 -19.93 -30.48
N LEU A 78 36.95 -19.03 -29.58
CA LEU A 78 36.65 -19.11 -28.15
C LEU A 78 35.16 -18.97 -27.86
N ILE A 79 34.45 -18.06 -28.53
CA ILE A 79 33.00 -17.90 -28.41
C ILE A 79 32.28 -19.15 -28.89
N ALA A 80 32.64 -19.67 -30.08
CA ALA A 80 32.05 -20.90 -30.61
C ALA A 80 32.29 -22.09 -29.68
N ARG A 81 33.53 -22.27 -29.19
CA ARG A 81 33.90 -23.31 -28.21
C ARG A 81 33.11 -23.17 -26.91
N GLY A 82 33.01 -21.95 -26.36
CA GLY A 82 32.27 -21.66 -25.13
C GLY A 82 30.78 -21.96 -25.26
N ASN A 83 30.16 -21.54 -26.36
CA ASN A 83 28.74 -21.81 -26.64
C ASN A 83 28.46 -23.31 -26.82
N ALA A 84 29.32 -24.02 -27.56
CA ALA A 84 29.18 -25.46 -27.78
C ALA A 84 29.34 -26.26 -26.47
N ARG A 85 30.33 -25.93 -25.64
CA ARG A 85 30.50 -26.51 -24.30
C ARG A 85 29.28 -26.27 -23.41
N ARG A 86 28.72 -25.05 -23.44
CA ARG A 86 27.51 -24.70 -22.68
C ARG A 86 26.31 -25.54 -23.11
N ALA A 87 26.08 -25.67 -24.42
CA ALA A 87 24.99 -26.47 -24.98
C ALA A 87 25.14 -27.96 -24.64
N ALA A 88 26.35 -28.52 -24.77
CA ALA A 88 26.64 -29.89 -24.38
C ALA A 88 26.43 -30.12 -22.87
N GLY A 89 26.87 -29.18 -22.04
CA GLY A 89 26.63 -29.21 -20.59
C GLY A 89 25.15 -29.19 -20.23
N GLN A 90 24.34 -28.35 -20.90
CA GLN A 90 22.88 -28.33 -20.71
C GLN A 90 22.22 -29.64 -21.11
N CYS A 91 22.63 -30.26 -22.22
CA CYS A 91 22.12 -31.56 -22.65
C CYS A 91 22.46 -32.66 -21.62
N LEU A 92 23.69 -32.67 -21.09
CA LEU A 92 24.10 -33.59 -20.03
C LEU A 92 23.32 -33.38 -18.73
N LEU A 93 23.07 -32.13 -18.33
CA LEU A 93 22.21 -31.83 -17.18
C LEU A 93 20.78 -32.34 -17.40
N GLY A 94 20.24 -32.17 -18.61
CA GLY A 94 18.93 -32.71 -18.98
C GLY A 94 18.85 -34.24 -18.87
N LYS A 95 19.87 -34.95 -19.37
CA LYS A 95 19.97 -36.41 -19.26
C LYS A 95 20.12 -36.85 -17.80
N SER A 96 21.00 -36.20 -17.05
CA SER A 96 21.17 -36.43 -15.61
C SER A 96 19.84 -36.28 -14.86
N HIS A 97 19.03 -35.27 -15.22
CA HIS A 97 17.70 -35.09 -14.64
C HIS A 97 16.73 -36.23 -15.02
N GLN A 98 16.75 -36.71 -16.26
CA GLN A 98 15.98 -37.90 -16.67
C GLN A 98 16.42 -39.16 -15.91
N ASP A 99 17.71 -39.32 -15.67
CA ASP A 99 18.26 -40.43 -14.90
C ASP A 99 17.79 -40.36 -13.44
N TYR A 100 17.83 -39.18 -12.81
CA TYR A 100 17.30 -38.98 -11.46
C TYR A 100 15.79 -39.20 -11.36
N GLN A 101 15.02 -38.78 -12.37
CA GLN A 101 13.58 -39.06 -12.43
C GLN A 101 13.32 -40.57 -12.57
N SER A 102 14.05 -41.23 -13.46
CA SER A 102 13.94 -42.69 -13.68
C SER A 102 14.31 -43.46 -12.40
N ALA A 103 15.38 -43.05 -11.72
CA ALA A 103 15.79 -43.64 -10.45
C ALA A 103 14.77 -43.37 -9.33
N SER A 104 14.15 -42.18 -9.30
CA SER A 104 13.08 -41.87 -8.33
C SER A 104 11.81 -42.70 -8.56
N LEU A 105 11.53 -43.13 -9.79
CA LEU A 105 10.41 -44.04 -10.09
C LEU A 105 10.69 -45.47 -9.62
N LEU A 106 11.96 -45.91 -9.69
CA LEU A 106 12.39 -47.23 -9.25
C LEU A 106 12.47 -47.35 -7.71
N ASP A 107 12.97 -46.32 -7.03
CA ASP A 107 13.04 -46.28 -5.57
C ASP A 107 12.62 -44.91 -5.00
N PRO A 108 11.32 -44.72 -4.72
CA PRO A 108 10.80 -43.49 -4.14
C PRO A 108 11.32 -43.20 -2.71
N SER A 109 11.84 -44.21 -2.01
CA SER A 109 12.25 -44.12 -0.61
C SER A 109 13.70 -43.65 -0.41
N ASN A 110 14.47 -43.59 -1.50
CA ASN A 110 15.89 -43.21 -1.46
C ASN A 110 16.09 -41.74 -1.03
N ARG A 111 16.60 -41.55 0.19
CA ARG A 111 16.82 -40.22 0.80
C ARG A 111 17.87 -39.38 0.06
N GLU A 112 18.86 -40.00 -0.58
CA GLU A 112 19.88 -39.27 -1.34
C GLU A 112 19.28 -38.66 -2.62
N LEU A 113 18.49 -39.45 -3.36
CA LEU A 113 17.71 -38.98 -4.51
C LEU A 113 16.78 -37.82 -4.16
N GLN A 114 16.05 -37.95 -3.04
CA GLN A 114 15.19 -36.87 -2.56
C GLN A 114 15.99 -35.60 -2.22
N SER A 115 17.22 -35.73 -1.71
CA SER A 115 18.06 -34.58 -1.40
C SER A 115 18.56 -33.86 -2.64
N VAL A 116 18.90 -34.58 -3.71
CA VAL A 116 19.36 -34.02 -5.00
C VAL A 116 18.21 -33.34 -5.73
N VAL A 117 17.05 -34.00 -5.83
CA VAL A 117 15.83 -33.42 -6.43
C VAL A 117 15.30 -32.22 -5.64
N ARG A 118 15.52 -32.18 -4.31
CA ARG A 118 15.18 -31.01 -3.47
C ARG A 118 16.22 -29.89 -3.58
N ARG A 119 17.50 -30.20 -3.79
CA ARG A 119 18.56 -29.19 -3.98
C ARG A 119 18.39 -28.41 -5.29
N ASP A 120 17.87 -29.03 -6.34
CA ASP A 120 17.49 -28.30 -7.57
C ASP A 120 16.29 -27.34 -7.36
N LYS A 121 15.55 -27.48 -6.26
CA LYS A 121 14.51 -26.53 -5.85
C LYS A 121 15.02 -25.43 -4.91
N LEU A 122 16.31 -25.41 -4.57
CA LEU A 122 16.93 -24.29 -3.85
C LEU A 122 17.11 -23.13 -4.84
N ILE A 123 16.05 -22.33 -4.93
CA ILE A 123 16.02 -20.96 -5.44
C ILE A 123 17.13 -20.63 -6.45
N HIS A 124 16.83 -20.80 -7.75
CA HIS A 124 17.73 -20.40 -8.84
C HIS A 124 17.96 -18.88 -8.82
N PHE A 125 19.07 -18.43 -8.24
CA PHE A 125 19.25 -16.99 -7.95
C PHE A 125 19.92 -16.16 -9.04
N SER A 126 20.75 -16.72 -9.92
CA SER A 126 21.63 -15.86 -10.75
C SER A 126 21.15 -15.62 -12.18
N ASN A 127 20.54 -16.60 -12.86
CA ASN A 127 20.27 -16.50 -14.30
C ASN A 127 18.80 -16.50 -14.72
N ASP A 128 17.87 -16.86 -13.83
CA ASP A 128 16.44 -16.85 -14.16
C ASP A 128 15.83 -15.46 -14.08
N VAL A 129 14.75 -15.23 -14.82
CA VAL A 129 13.93 -14.00 -14.73
C VAL A 129 13.41 -13.86 -13.30
N ALA A 130 13.40 -12.64 -12.75
CA ALA A 130 13.03 -12.36 -11.36
C ALA A 130 11.73 -13.07 -10.93
N SER A 131 10.71 -13.09 -11.80
CA SER A 131 9.42 -13.77 -11.56
C SER A 131 9.53 -15.27 -11.24
N ARG A 132 10.60 -15.96 -11.68
CA ARG A 132 10.86 -17.39 -11.42
C ARG A 132 11.77 -17.64 -10.22
N ARG A 133 12.39 -16.59 -9.67
CA ARG A 133 13.32 -16.70 -8.52
C ARG A 133 12.60 -16.88 -7.19
N ALA A 134 11.29 -16.70 -7.12
CA ALA A 134 10.53 -16.92 -5.90
C ALA A 134 9.14 -17.46 -6.24
N PRO A 135 8.54 -18.27 -5.35
CA PRO A 135 7.16 -18.72 -5.51
C PRO A 135 6.17 -17.54 -5.62
N PRO A 136 5.02 -17.72 -6.30
CA PRO A 136 4.00 -16.67 -6.45
C PRO A 136 3.51 -16.10 -5.11
N GLU A 137 3.48 -16.90 -4.04
CA GLU A 137 3.05 -16.52 -2.70
C GLU A 137 3.99 -15.47 -2.09
N ILE A 138 5.30 -15.56 -2.39
CA ILE A 138 6.30 -14.59 -1.95
C ILE A 138 6.12 -13.29 -2.71
N TRP A 139 5.91 -13.35 -4.04
CA TRP A 139 5.62 -12.17 -4.84
C TRP A 139 4.32 -11.48 -4.44
N GLU A 140 3.28 -12.25 -4.12
CA GLU A 140 2.03 -11.71 -3.59
C GLU A 140 2.22 -11.06 -2.23
N ARG A 141 3.09 -11.62 -1.37
CA ARG A 141 3.47 -11.00 -0.10
C ARG A 141 4.23 -9.70 -0.31
N ILE A 142 5.19 -9.66 -1.25
CA ILE A 142 5.92 -8.43 -1.62
C ILE A 142 4.94 -7.37 -2.11
N ALA A 143 4.04 -7.74 -3.02
CA ALA A 143 3.06 -6.83 -3.60
C ALA A 143 2.13 -6.18 -2.56
N ARG A 144 1.87 -6.83 -1.41
CA ARG A 144 1.09 -6.25 -0.30
C ARG A 144 1.81 -5.14 0.47
N TYR A 145 3.13 -5.02 0.32
CA TYR A 145 3.92 -3.92 0.89
C TYR A 145 4.18 -2.81 -0.13
N ILE A 146 3.73 -2.98 -1.38
CA ILE A 146 3.85 -1.97 -2.43
C ILE A 146 2.54 -1.18 -2.44
N PRO A 147 2.59 0.16 -2.35
CA PRO A 147 1.39 0.97 -2.47
C PRO A 147 0.69 0.72 -3.81
N ARG A 148 -0.65 0.68 -3.82
CA ARG A 148 -1.45 0.33 -5.00
C ARG A 148 -1.13 1.19 -6.21
N TYR A 149 -0.80 2.47 -6.00
CA TYR A 149 -0.37 3.36 -7.07
C TYR A 149 0.83 2.77 -7.82
N HIS A 150 1.91 2.44 -7.10
CA HIS A 150 3.10 1.84 -7.69
C HIS A 150 2.83 0.43 -8.21
N LEU A 151 1.94 -0.33 -7.56
CA LEU A 151 1.56 -1.67 -7.99
C LEU A 151 0.89 -1.68 -9.38
N ARG A 152 0.26 -0.58 -9.83
CA ARG A 152 -0.30 -0.48 -11.19
C ARG A 152 0.74 -0.66 -12.28
N THR A 153 2.00 -0.28 -12.03
CA THR A 153 3.09 -0.48 -13.01
C THR A 153 3.29 -1.96 -13.35
N TRP A 154 3.03 -2.87 -12.39
CA TRP A 154 3.16 -4.32 -12.59
C TRP A 154 2.21 -4.88 -13.64
N LEU A 155 1.10 -4.19 -13.92
CA LEU A 155 0.14 -4.58 -14.97
C LEU A 155 0.80 -4.62 -16.36
N PHE A 156 1.85 -3.81 -16.55
CA PHE A 156 2.53 -3.64 -17.83
C PHE A 156 3.89 -4.35 -17.91
N VAL A 157 4.38 -4.96 -16.82
CA VAL A 157 5.70 -5.61 -16.79
C VAL A 157 5.64 -7.04 -17.37
N SER A 158 4.71 -7.86 -16.89
CA SER A 158 4.53 -9.25 -17.36
C SER A 158 3.16 -9.79 -17.00
N SER A 159 2.71 -10.86 -17.65
CA SER A 159 1.47 -11.56 -17.28
C SER A 159 1.48 -12.04 -15.82
N PHE A 160 2.59 -12.62 -15.36
CA PHE A 160 2.76 -13.08 -13.99
C PHE A 160 2.55 -11.96 -12.95
N LEU A 161 3.22 -10.82 -13.12
CA LEU A 161 3.08 -9.69 -12.19
C LEU A 161 1.71 -9.03 -12.31
N ARG A 162 1.14 -8.98 -13.52
CA ARG A 162 -0.23 -8.51 -13.75
C ARG A 162 -1.25 -9.37 -13.01
N ASP A 163 -1.12 -10.69 -12.99
CA ASP A 163 -2.04 -11.59 -12.28
C ASP A 163 -1.98 -11.41 -10.76
N ILE A 164 -0.81 -11.05 -10.22
CA ILE A 164 -0.65 -10.70 -8.80
C ILE A 164 -1.26 -9.32 -8.53
N ALA A 165 -0.89 -8.31 -9.34
CA ALA A 165 -1.31 -6.93 -9.16
C ALA A 165 -2.83 -6.79 -9.28
N THR A 166 -3.47 -7.41 -10.28
CA THR A 166 -4.92 -7.35 -10.47
C THR A 166 -5.69 -7.90 -9.25
N ARG A 167 -5.21 -8.95 -8.58
CA ARG A 167 -5.85 -9.50 -7.37
C ARG A 167 -5.81 -8.55 -6.17
N LEU A 168 -4.81 -7.66 -6.09
CA LEU A 168 -4.66 -6.70 -5.00
C LEU A 168 -5.27 -5.34 -5.33
N ILE A 169 -5.11 -4.87 -6.58
CA ILE A 169 -5.68 -3.60 -7.06
C ILE A 169 -7.21 -3.67 -7.08
N PHE A 170 -7.81 -4.78 -7.52
CA PHE A 170 -9.28 -4.90 -7.57
C PHE A 170 -9.88 -5.52 -6.29
N ARG A 171 -9.09 -5.73 -5.24
CA ARG A 171 -9.60 -6.21 -3.95
C ARG A 171 -10.58 -5.22 -3.32
N THR A 172 -10.25 -3.94 -3.40
CA THR A 172 -11.09 -2.81 -2.98
C THR A 172 -11.44 -2.02 -4.22
N LEU A 173 -12.73 -1.82 -4.42
CA LEU A 173 -13.32 -1.10 -5.54
C LEU A 173 -14.03 0.13 -4.99
N ASP A 174 -13.64 1.30 -5.49
CA ASP A 174 -14.26 2.59 -5.18
C ASP A 174 -14.96 3.07 -6.45
N LEU A 175 -16.29 3.26 -6.38
CA LEU A 175 -17.12 3.74 -7.48
C LEU A 175 -17.59 5.15 -7.15
N TYR A 176 -17.34 6.11 -8.05
CA TYR A 176 -17.71 7.51 -7.87
C TYR A 176 -18.83 7.87 -8.85
N PHE A 177 -19.99 8.20 -8.30
CA PHE A 177 -21.16 8.69 -9.02
C PHE A 177 -21.39 10.15 -8.61
N GLY A 178 -21.61 11.06 -9.56
CA GLY A 178 -21.92 12.46 -9.25
C GLY A 178 -20.80 13.48 -9.44
N GLU A 179 -19.64 13.08 -9.96
CA GLU A 179 -18.56 14.02 -10.34
C GLU A 179 -18.72 14.51 -11.75
N ASP A 180 -18.75 13.55 -12.67
CA ASP A 180 -18.83 13.74 -14.09
C ASP A 180 -19.54 12.54 -14.73
N LEU A 181 -19.92 12.70 -16.01
CA LEU A 181 -20.53 11.63 -16.78
C LEU A 181 -19.57 10.43 -16.97
N GLU A 182 -18.26 10.67 -16.90
CA GLU A 182 -17.26 9.62 -17.08
C GLU A 182 -17.25 8.65 -15.89
N GLY A 183 -17.32 9.15 -14.65
CA GLY A 183 -17.45 8.37 -13.43
C GLY A 183 -18.71 7.53 -13.41
N LEU A 184 -19.83 8.11 -13.87
CA LEU A 184 -21.08 7.37 -14.04
C LEU A 184 -20.94 6.21 -15.03
N HIS A 185 -20.43 6.46 -16.24
CA HIS A 185 -20.24 5.41 -17.26
C HIS A 185 -19.27 4.33 -16.78
N ARG A 186 -18.12 4.71 -16.19
CA ARG A 186 -17.16 3.76 -15.62
C ARG A 186 -17.80 2.92 -14.51
N GLY A 187 -18.61 3.52 -13.65
CA GLY A 187 -19.33 2.81 -12.59
C GLY A 187 -20.28 1.77 -13.16
N LEU A 188 -21.07 2.13 -14.17
CA LEU A 188 -21.99 1.22 -14.87
C LEU A 188 -21.24 0.09 -15.58
N ASP A 189 -20.16 0.40 -16.30
CA ASP A 189 -19.31 -0.59 -16.97
C ASP A 189 -18.74 -1.61 -15.98
N ILE A 190 -18.35 -1.15 -14.78
CA ILE A 190 -17.84 -2.04 -13.73
C ILE A 190 -18.96 -2.92 -13.19
N LEU A 191 -20.17 -2.40 -12.96
CA LEU A 191 -21.31 -3.20 -12.51
C LEU A 191 -21.69 -4.27 -13.56
N ASP A 192 -21.69 -3.93 -14.85
CA ASP A 192 -21.94 -4.90 -15.92
C ASP A 192 -20.80 -5.90 -16.08
N ARG A 193 -19.55 -5.47 -15.88
CA ARG A 193 -18.40 -6.38 -15.84
C ARG A 193 -18.53 -7.39 -14.70
N VAL A 194 -18.95 -6.98 -13.51
CA VAL A 194 -19.14 -7.88 -12.37
C VAL A 194 -20.16 -8.96 -12.69
N ARG A 195 -21.21 -8.61 -13.43
CA ARG A 195 -22.23 -9.57 -13.87
C ARG A 195 -21.73 -10.54 -14.94
N SER A 196 -20.82 -10.10 -15.81
CA SER A 196 -20.33 -10.90 -16.95
C SER A 196 -19.02 -11.66 -16.67
N ASP A 197 -18.23 -11.23 -15.69
CA ASP A 197 -16.92 -11.80 -15.33
C ASP A 197 -16.90 -12.23 -13.85
N PRO A 198 -17.28 -13.50 -13.55
CA PRO A 198 -17.26 -14.03 -12.18
C PRO A 198 -15.86 -14.04 -11.56
N VAL A 199 -14.81 -14.11 -12.37
CA VAL A 199 -13.42 -14.09 -11.88
C VAL A 199 -13.07 -12.71 -11.37
N PHE A 200 -13.48 -11.65 -12.08
CA PHE A 200 -13.35 -10.28 -11.61
C PHE A 200 -14.22 -10.03 -10.36
N ALA A 201 -15.50 -10.44 -10.39
CA ALA A 201 -16.41 -10.27 -9.26
C ALA A 201 -15.89 -10.91 -7.97
N ASN A 202 -15.31 -12.12 -8.06
CA ASN A 202 -14.75 -12.84 -6.92
C ASN A 202 -13.43 -12.22 -6.38
N ARG A 203 -12.81 -11.27 -7.09
CA ARG A 203 -11.64 -10.52 -6.59
C ARG A 203 -12.06 -9.39 -5.67
N VAL A 204 -13.24 -8.80 -5.87
CA VAL A 204 -13.75 -7.67 -5.11
C VAL A 204 -14.22 -8.15 -3.74
N LYS A 205 -13.56 -7.65 -2.69
CA LYS A 205 -13.86 -7.98 -1.29
C LYS A 205 -14.37 -6.78 -0.51
N VAL A 206 -14.05 -5.58 -0.99
CA VAL A 206 -14.47 -4.30 -0.41
C VAL A 206 -15.07 -3.47 -1.54
N LEU A 207 -16.31 -3.04 -1.37
CA LEU A 207 -17.00 -2.16 -2.32
C LEU A 207 -17.36 -0.86 -1.60
N ARG A 208 -16.97 0.27 -2.19
CA ARG A 208 -17.25 1.60 -1.66
C ARG A 208 -17.95 2.38 -2.76
N ILE A 209 -19.15 2.86 -2.46
CA ILE A 209 -19.96 3.65 -3.38
C ILE A 209 -19.94 5.09 -2.87
N HIS A 210 -19.36 5.98 -3.66
CA HIS A 210 -19.39 7.40 -3.46
C HIS A 210 -20.48 7.99 -4.34
N TRP A 211 -21.41 8.72 -3.73
CA TRP A 211 -22.56 9.28 -4.42
C TRP A 211 -22.66 10.79 -4.15
N SER A 212 -22.82 11.59 -5.20
CA SER A 212 -22.97 13.06 -5.07
C SER A 212 -23.99 13.68 -6.02
N TYR A 213 -24.88 12.89 -6.60
CA TYR A 213 -26.03 13.42 -7.36
C TYR A 213 -27.24 13.62 -6.45
N GLU A 214 -28.02 14.66 -6.72
CA GLU A 214 -29.38 14.78 -6.18
C GLU A 214 -30.26 13.60 -6.62
N GLU A 215 -31.39 13.44 -5.93
CA GLU A 215 -32.38 12.41 -6.27
C GLU A 215 -32.89 12.57 -7.71
N GLY A 216 -33.09 11.45 -8.41
CA GLY A 216 -33.61 11.46 -9.78
C GLY A 216 -33.29 10.20 -10.58
N GLU A 217 -33.50 10.26 -11.90
CA GLU A 217 -33.31 9.12 -12.81
C GLU A 217 -31.93 8.45 -12.72
N PRO A 218 -30.79 9.17 -12.58
CA PRO A 218 -29.48 8.53 -12.46
C PRO A 218 -29.39 7.65 -11.21
N LEU A 219 -29.97 8.07 -10.09
CA LEU A 219 -30.00 7.30 -8.85
C LEU A 219 -30.84 6.03 -9.01
N GLU A 220 -32.01 6.13 -9.61
CA GLU A 220 -32.87 4.98 -9.85
C GLU A 220 -32.21 3.96 -10.78
N LEU A 221 -31.58 4.46 -11.86
CA LEU A 221 -30.84 3.63 -12.81
C LEU A 221 -29.69 2.90 -12.11
N VAL A 222 -28.82 3.62 -11.41
CA VAL A 222 -27.66 3.01 -10.73
C VAL A 222 -28.13 2.08 -9.61
N SER A 223 -29.15 2.46 -8.84
CA SER A 223 -29.73 1.60 -7.79
C SER A 223 -30.25 0.29 -8.36
N ARG A 224 -30.96 0.34 -9.50
CA ARG A 224 -31.44 -0.87 -10.20
C ARG A 224 -30.28 -1.73 -10.69
N MET A 225 -29.29 -1.13 -11.33
CA MET A 225 -28.11 -1.83 -11.84
C MET A 225 -27.29 -2.45 -10.70
N PHE A 226 -27.13 -1.70 -9.61
CA PHE A 226 -26.43 -2.15 -8.42
C PHE A 226 -27.14 -3.34 -7.78
N ARG A 227 -28.47 -3.28 -7.56
CA ARG A 227 -29.24 -4.44 -7.05
C ARG A 227 -29.11 -5.67 -7.94
N ALA A 228 -29.08 -5.49 -9.26
CA ALA A 228 -28.89 -6.59 -10.20
C ALA A 228 -27.46 -7.19 -10.16
N ALA A 229 -26.44 -6.36 -9.92
CA ALA A 229 -25.05 -6.79 -9.83
C ALA A 229 -24.66 -7.31 -8.44
N LEU A 230 -25.38 -6.90 -7.39
CA LEU A 230 -25.02 -7.14 -6.00
C LEU A 230 -24.77 -8.63 -5.71
N PRO A 231 -25.68 -9.58 -6.06
CA PRO A 231 -25.47 -11.00 -5.77
C PRO A 231 -24.19 -11.62 -6.38
N GLU A 232 -23.64 -11.01 -7.43
CA GLU A 232 -22.43 -11.51 -8.10
C GLU A 232 -21.14 -11.18 -7.36
N PHE A 233 -21.14 -10.21 -6.45
CA PHE A 233 -20.02 -9.93 -5.54
C PHE A 233 -19.89 -11.00 -4.44
N LYS A 234 -19.72 -12.27 -4.80
CA LYS A 234 -19.74 -13.43 -3.89
C LYS A 234 -18.64 -13.40 -2.82
N ALA A 235 -17.56 -12.66 -3.07
CA ALA A 235 -16.44 -12.49 -2.14
C ALA A 235 -16.54 -11.22 -1.28
N LEU A 236 -17.63 -10.45 -1.39
CA LEU A 236 -17.82 -9.20 -0.67
C LEU A 236 -17.84 -9.44 0.85
N ARG A 237 -17.07 -8.63 1.58
CA ARG A 237 -16.95 -8.68 3.04
C ARG A 237 -17.13 -7.32 3.69
N GLU A 238 -16.84 -6.26 2.95
CA GLU A 238 -16.91 -4.88 3.41
C GLU A 238 -17.71 -4.07 2.38
N PHE A 239 -18.69 -3.31 2.85
CA PHE A 239 -19.48 -2.41 2.02
C PHE A 239 -19.56 -1.04 2.70
N GLU A 240 -19.34 0.01 1.92
CA GLU A 240 -19.49 1.39 2.39
C GLU A 240 -20.32 2.20 1.38
N TRP A 241 -21.34 2.89 1.87
CA TRP A 241 -22.10 3.90 1.12
C TRP A 241 -21.74 5.28 1.65
N ILE A 242 -21.36 6.18 0.75
CA ILE A 242 -20.74 7.46 1.07
C ILE A 242 -21.38 8.55 0.22
N GLY A 243 -22.23 9.40 0.80
CA GLY A 243 -22.82 10.51 0.07
C GLY A 243 -24.31 10.73 0.28
N TYR A 244 -24.87 11.62 -0.55
CA TYR A 244 -26.29 11.99 -0.54
C TYR A 244 -26.95 11.72 -1.90
N PRO A 245 -28.07 10.98 -1.97
CA PRO A 245 -28.83 10.51 -0.81
C PRO A 245 -28.13 9.37 -0.08
N GLU A 246 -28.37 9.31 1.22
CA GLU A 246 -27.97 8.20 2.08
C GLU A 246 -28.62 6.88 1.65
N MET A 247 -28.04 5.78 2.14
CA MET A 247 -28.52 4.45 1.82
C MET A 247 -29.84 4.17 2.53
N ARG A 248 -30.94 4.13 1.77
CA ARG A 248 -32.28 3.85 2.29
C ARG A 248 -32.50 2.38 2.67
N ALA A 249 -33.51 2.14 3.50
CA ALA A 249 -33.92 0.82 4.01
C ALA A 249 -34.10 -0.28 2.94
N ASP A 250 -34.57 0.06 1.74
CA ASP A 250 -34.77 -0.88 0.64
C ASP A 250 -33.45 -1.40 0.07
N MET A 251 -32.42 -0.55 0.01
CA MET A 251 -31.07 -0.93 -0.36
C MET A 251 -30.40 -1.73 0.75
N VAL A 252 -30.62 -1.36 2.02
CA VAL A 252 -30.14 -2.12 3.19
C VAL A 252 -30.69 -3.55 3.15
N SER A 253 -31.99 -3.68 2.87
CA SER A 253 -32.66 -4.98 2.71
C SER A 253 -32.09 -5.80 1.55
N SER A 254 -31.81 -5.14 0.42
CA SER A 254 -31.19 -5.79 -0.75
C SER A 254 -29.77 -6.30 -0.45
N LEU A 255 -28.98 -5.52 0.28
CA LEU A 255 -27.64 -5.91 0.74
C LEU A 255 -27.69 -7.05 1.76
N LEU A 256 -28.61 -6.99 2.72
CA LEU A 256 -28.79 -8.05 3.70
C LEU A 256 -29.20 -9.37 3.04
N ALA A 257 -30.12 -9.33 2.07
CA ALA A 257 -30.57 -10.50 1.35
C ALA A 257 -29.46 -11.15 0.52
N SER A 258 -28.59 -10.33 -0.10
CA SER A 258 -27.49 -10.82 -0.95
C SER A 258 -26.26 -11.23 -0.12
N HIS A 259 -25.97 -10.53 0.98
CA HIS A 259 -24.75 -10.68 1.79
C HIS A 259 -25.03 -10.65 3.30
N PRO A 260 -25.76 -11.63 3.86
CA PRO A 260 -26.11 -11.65 5.29
C PRO A 260 -24.89 -11.82 6.23
N HIS A 261 -23.73 -12.19 5.68
CA HIS A 261 -22.48 -12.41 6.41
C HIS A 261 -21.45 -11.29 6.20
N ILE A 262 -21.90 -10.11 5.77
CA ILE A 262 -21.02 -8.96 5.68
C ILE A 262 -20.37 -8.67 7.04
N ARG A 263 -19.09 -8.31 7.02
CA ARG A 263 -18.29 -8.09 8.23
C ARG A 263 -18.05 -6.62 8.51
N CYS A 264 -18.01 -5.79 7.47
CA CYS A 264 -17.83 -4.36 7.64
C CYS A 264 -18.94 -3.65 6.89
N LEU A 265 -19.68 -2.80 7.62
CA LEU A 265 -20.71 -1.95 7.05
C LEU A 265 -20.40 -0.50 7.41
N GLY A 266 -20.37 0.38 6.42
CA GLY A 266 -20.21 1.80 6.59
C GLY A 266 -21.31 2.58 5.90
N LEU A 267 -21.98 3.46 6.64
CA LEU A 267 -23.03 4.34 6.15
C LEU A 267 -22.63 5.76 6.50
N MET A 268 -22.34 6.56 5.48
CA MET A 268 -21.91 7.95 5.61
C MET A 268 -22.78 8.78 4.68
N GLY A 269 -23.56 9.70 5.25
CA GLY A 269 -24.51 10.49 4.48
C GLY A 269 -24.73 11.87 5.07
N TRP A 270 -25.73 12.56 4.53
CA TRP A 270 -26.15 13.85 5.04
C TRP A 270 -26.96 13.67 6.33
N HIS A 271 -27.94 12.77 6.31
CA HIS A 271 -28.74 12.40 7.48
C HIS A 271 -28.39 11.02 8.04
N PHE A 272 -28.82 10.73 9.27
CA PHE A 272 -28.76 9.37 9.79
C PHE A 272 -29.97 8.58 9.26
N ASP A 273 -29.68 7.58 8.43
CA ASP A 273 -30.60 6.47 8.17
C ASP A 273 -29.88 5.17 8.49
N ALA A 274 -30.39 4.46 9.49
CA ALA A 274 -29.89 3.16 9.92
C ALA A 274 -31.02 2.11 9.91
N GLU A 275 -32.14 2.39 9.25
CA GLU A 275 -33.30 1.50 9.27
C GLU A 275 -32.93 0.11 8.72
N GLY A 276 -33.19 -0.93 9.52
CA GLY A 276 -32.93 -2.32 9.15
C GLY A 276 -31.47 -2.75 9.29
N VAL A 277 -30.55 -1.86 9.67
CA VAL A 277 -29.12 -2.20 9.84
C VAL A 277 -28.90 -3.14 11.03
N SER A 278 -29.74 -3.08 12.07
CA SER A 278 -29.73 -4.04 13.18
C SER A 278 -30.02 -5.48 12.77
N ALA A 279 -30.44 -5.74 11.53
CA ALA A 279 -30.64 -7.10 11.03
C ALA A 279 -29.32 -7.83 10.70
N PHE A 280 -28.21 -7.11 10.50
CA PHE A 280 -26.89 -7.73 10.33
C PHE A 280 -26.37 -8.27 11.67
N ARG A 281 -25.93 -9.55 11.69
CA ARG A 281 -25.52 -10.27 12.92
C ARG A 281 -24.06 -10.69 12.98
N ASN A 282 -23.28 -10.37 11.94
CA ASN A 282 -21.89 -10.80 11.80
C ASN A 282 -20.90 -9.64 11.60
N LEU A 283 -21.30 -8.44 12.03
CA LEU A 283 -20.47 -7.25 11.90
C LEU A 283 -19.26 -7.32 12.83
N TYR A 284 -18.10 -7.08 12.24
CA TYR A 284 -16.81 -6.87 12.88
C TYR A 284 -16.47 -5.37 12.96
N LYS A 285 -16.81 -4.61 11.90
CA LYS A 285 -16.69 -3.15 11.82
C LYS A 285 -18.04 -2.53 11.48
N PHE A 286 -18.42 -1.49 12.20
CA PHE A 286 -19.57 -0.67 11.90
C PHE A 286 -19.17 0.80 11.89
N THR A 287 -19.57 1.51 10.84
CA THR A 287 -19.35 2.95 10.69
C THR A 287 -20.68 3.60 10.36
N LEU A 288 -21.08 4.60 11.15
CA LEU A 288 -22.26 5.40 10.91
C LEU A 288 -21.89 6.88 11.09
N ARG A 289 -22.02 7.68 10.03
CA ARG A 289 -21.78 9.13 10.07
C ARG A 289 -22.86 9.92 9.35
N ALA A 290 -23.27 11.03 9.95
CA ALA A 290 -24.15 12.02 9.35
C ALA A 290 -23.53 13.43 9.43
N GLU A 291 -23.60 14.19 8.34
CA GLU A 291 -23.08 15.57 8.27
C GLU A 291 -24.07 16.62 8.79
N ASP A 292 -25.38 16.35 8.76
CA ASP A 292 -26.44 17.28 9.17
C ASP A 292 -27.71 16.51 9.57
N ASP A 293 -27.58 15.66 10.59
CA ASP A 293 -28.70 14.89 11.13
C ASP A 293 -29.79 15.80 11.71
N ASP A 294 -31.04 15.66 11.28
CA ASP A 294 -32.20 16.47 11.72
C ASP A 294 -32.70 16.12 13.13
N GLY A 295 -32.03 15.18 13.80
CA GLY A 295 -32.34 14.73 15.15
C GLY A 295 -33.54 13.79 15.19
N PHE A 296 -34.12 13.43 14.04
CA PHE A 296 -35.23 12.49 13.95
C PHE A 296 -34.79 11.04 13.76
N ALA A 297 -33.52 10.80 13.48
CA ALA A 297 -33.01 9.47 13.25
C ALA A 297 -33.09 8.58 14.50
N ASP A 298 -33.48 7.33 14.29
CA ASP A 298 -33.56 6.34 15.37
C ASP A 298 -32.16 5.85 15.76
N ILE A 299 -31.51 6.59 16.66
CA ILE A 299 -30.22 6.20 17.28
C ILE A 299 -30.35 4.87 18.06
N GLY A 300 -31.58 4.42 18.38
CA GLY A 300 -31.85 3.12 18.99
C GLY A 300 -31.45 1.92 18.13
N GLU A 301 -31.45 2.06 16.80
CA GLU A 301 -30.92 1.04 15.87
C GLU A 301 -29.44 0.75 16.18
N VAL A 302 -28.64 1.76 16.50
CA VAL A 302 -27.21 1.60 16.81
C VAL A 302 -27.00 0.74 18.04
N ARG A 303 -27.76 0.96 19.11
CA ARG A 303 -27.72 0.09 20.30
C ARG A 303 -28.07 -1.36 19.91
N THR A 304 -29.11 -1.53 19.10
CA THR A 304 -29.56 -2.85 18.66
C THR A 304 -28.49 -3.56 17.81
N VAL A 305 -27.78 -2.82 16.94
CA VAL A 305 -26.61 -3.32 16.21
C VAL A 305 -25.54 -3.80 17.18
N LEU A 306 -25.19 -2.99 18.19
CA LEU A 306 -24.19 -3.34 19.20
C LEU A 306 -24.58 -4.59 20.00
N ASP A 307 -25.83 -4.67 20.44
CA ASP A 307 -26.35 -5.78 21.26
C ASP A 307 -26.47 -7.09 20.46
N ARG A 308 -26.67 -7.02 19.13
CA ARG A 308 -26.79 -8.20 18.26
C ARG A 308 -25.46 -8.70 17.68
N ASN A 309 -24.39 -7.91 17.80
CA ASN A 309 -23.09 -8.21 17.21
C ASN A 309 -21.99 -8.32 18.29
N ASP A 310 -22.00 -9.41 19.05
CA ASP A 310 -20.95 -9.70 20.05
C ASP A 310 -19.53 -9.75 19.45
N GLY A 311 -19.45 -10.05 18.15
CA GLY A 311 -18.23 -10.07 17.34
C GLY A 311 -17.71 -8.69 16.92
N LEU A 312 -18.44 -7.61 17.18
CA LEU A 312 -18.04 -6.27 16.79
C LEU A 312 -16.77 -5.86 17.54
N ARG A 313 -15.79 -5.33 16.81
CA ARG A 313 -14.51 -4.88 17.36
C ARG A 313 -14.22 -3.42 17.02
N HIS A 314 -14.76 -2.94 15.91
CA HIS A 314 -14.47 -1.59 15.40
C HIS A 314 -15.79 -0.82 15.28
N LEU A 315 -15.90 0.28 16.01
CA LEU A 315 -17.06 1.17 15.98
C LEU A 315 -16.61 2.57 15.61
N CYS A 316 -17.22 3.16 14.59
CA CYS A 316 -17.04 4.56 14.24
C CYS A 316 -18.43 5.23 14.21
N LEU A 317 -18.62 6.23 15.05
CA LEU A 317 -19.85 7.00 15.14
C LEU A 317 -19.52 8.48 14.95
N GLY A 318 -20.31 9.18 14.15
CA GLY A 318 -20.20 10.62 14.05
C GLY A 318 -21.48 11.29 13.64
N ALA A 319 -21.75 12.43 14.25
CA ALA A 319 -22.92 13.26 14.01
C ALA A 319 -22.46 14.70 13.77
N TYR A 320 -23.37 15.64 13.56
CA TYR A 320 -23.01 17.04 13.40
C TYR A 320 -22.95 17.79 14.74
N LEU A 321 -21.83 18.45 15.06
CA LEU A 321 -21.63 19.15 16.34
C LEU A 321 -22.67 20.21 16.67
N LYS A 322 -23.17 20.93 15.65
CA LYS A 322 -24.09 22.05 15.86
C LYS A 322 -25.48 21.61 16.31
N ARG A 323 -25.84 20.33 16.17
CA ARG A 323 -27.13 19.80 16.59
C ARG A 323 -27.00 18.95 17.85
N ASP A 324 -28.05 18.99 18.65
CA ASP A 324 -28.13 18.22 19.89
C ASP A 324 -28.38 16.75 19.54
N HIS A 325 -27.41 15.89 19.86
CA HIS A 325 -27.52 14.44 19.72
C HIS A 325 -26.85 13.77 20.92
N SER A 326 -27.20 12.52 21.20
CA SER A 326 -26.61 11.76 22.30
C SER A 326 -26.35 10.32 21.91
N TRP A 327 -25.15 9.84 22.24
CA TRP A 327 -24.77 8.43 22.10
C TRP A 327 -24.99 7.63 23.38
N ASP A 328 -25.56 8.22 24.43
CA ASP A 328 -25.70 7.58 25.74
C ASP A 328 -26.42 6.24 25.65
N ASN A 329 -27.49 6.18 24.87
CA ASN A 329 -28.25 4.94 24.67
C ASN A 329 -27.42 3.84 23.99
N ALA A 330 -26.64 4.19 22.95
CA ALA A 330 -25.75 3.24 22.29
C ALA A 330 -24.68 2.70 23.26
N PHE A 331 -24.11 3.57 24.09
CA PHE A 331 -23.08 3.20 25.07
C PHE A 331 -23.61 2.50 26.33
N GLN A 332 -24.92 2.30 26.46
CA GLN A 332 -25.49 1.36 27.43
C GLN A 332 -25.29 -0.11 27.04
N SER A 333 -24.94 -0.39 25.77
CA SER A 333 -24.66 -1.75 25.32
C SER A 333 -23.48 -2.36 26.08
N SER A 334 -23.63 -3.62 26.51
CA SER A 334 -22.56 -4.34 27.22
C SER A 334 -21.43 -4.79 26.28
N THR A 335 -21.64 -4.75 24.97
CA THR A 335 -20.66 -5.19 23.96
C THR A 335 -19.56 -4.16 23.70
N ILE A 336 -19.72 -2.92 24.18
CA ILE A 336 -18.69 -1.86 24.14
C ILE A 336 -17.34 -2.35 24.70
N LYS A 337 -17.37 -3.22 25.72
CA LYS A 337 -16.15 -3.82 26.31
C LYS A 337 -15.36 -4.71 25.34
N ASN A 338 -16.00 -5.20 24.28
CA ASN A 338 -15.40 -6.05 23.27
C ASN A 338 -14.67 -5.25 22.19
N LEU A 339 -14.89 -3.93 22.11
CA LEU A 339 -14.27 -3.08 21.10
C LEU A 339 -12.75 -3.04 21.27
N THR A 340 -12.06 -3.09 20.14
CA THR A 340 -10.62 -2.83 20.02
C THR A 340 -10.33 -1.49 19.35
N GLN A 341 -11.28 -0.96 18.59
CA GLN A 341 -11.19 0.37 17.97
C GLN A 341 -12.52 1.10 18.21
N LEU A 342 -12.43 2.31 18.77
CA LEU A 342 -13.55 3.22 18.90
C LEU A 342 -13.17 4.57 18.31
N ASP A 343 -13.96 5.04 17.36
CA ASP A 343 -13.83 6.37 16.78
C ASP A 343 -15.13 7.15 16.99
N LEU A 344 -15.06 8.21 17.78
CA LEU A 344 -16.13 9.20 17.95
C LEU A 344 -15.72 10.45 17.19
N VAL A 345 -16.51 10.86 16.21
CA VAL A 345 -16.12 11.91 15.25
C VAL A 345 -17.19 12.97 15.09
N ASP A 346 -16.80 14.25 15.16
CA ASP A 346 -17.68 15.41 15.01
C ASP A 346 -18.84 15.41 15.99
N THR A 347 -18.67 14.72 17.11
CA THR A 347 -19.77 14.43 18.01
C THR A 347 -19.62 15.15 19.33
N ARG A 348 -20.75 15.38 19.98
CA ARG A 348 -20.78 15.69 21.40
C ARG A 348 -20.51 14.41 22.19
N ILE A 349 -19.65 14.50 23.20
CA ILE A 349 -19.25 13.35 24.01
C ILE A 349 -19.59 13.67 25.45
N SER A 350 -20.57 12.94 25.97
CA SER A 350 -21.07 13.07 27.33
C SER A 350 -20.15 12.39 28.36
N SER A 351 -20.35 12.73 29.63
CA SER A 351 -19.70 12.03 30.75
C SER A 351 -20.12 10.56 30.84
N VAL A 352 -21.35 10.21 30.42
CA VAL A 352 -21.84 8.82 30.37
C VAL A 352 -21.05 8.00 29.36
N VAL A 353 -20.83 8.55 28.16
CA VAL A 353 -20.02 7.91 27.11
C VAL A 353 -18.58 7.71 27.59
N LEU A 354 -17.97 8.75 28.17
CA LEU A 354 -16.60 8.67 28.73
C LEU A 354 -16.48 7.58 29.81
N ALA A 355 -17.43 7.52 30.75
CA ALA A 355 -17.45 6.49 31.79
C ALA A 355 -17.55 5.07 31.19
N ARG A 356 -18.29 4.90 30.09
CA ARG A 356 -18.39 3.60 29.40
C ARG A 356 -17.11 3.24 28.66
N ILE A 357 -16.42 4.21 28.07
CA ILE A 357 -15.08 4.02 27.47
C ILE A 357 -14.07 3.57 28.53
N ALA A 358 -14.16 4.08 29.76
CA ALA A 358 -13.32 3.65 30.89
C ALA A 358 -13.35 2.14 31.14
N HIS A 359 -14.46 1.47 30.84
CA HIS A 359 -14.63 0.02 31.01
C HIS A 359 -14.21 -0.81 29.78
N ALA A 360 -13.90 -0.17 28.65
CA ALA A 360 -13.50 -0.82 27.40
C ALA A 360 -11.98 -1.14 27.39
N HIS A 361 -11.54 -1.96 28.33
CA HIS A 361 -10.13 -2.33 28.56
C HIS A 361 -9.41 -2.97 27.36
N ASN A 362 -10.14 -3.48 26.36
CA ASN A 362 -9.59 -4.09 25.15
C ASN A 362 -9.27 -3.09 24.04
N LEU A 363 -9.61 -1.80 24.23
CA LEU A 363 -9.33 -0.77 23.24
C LEU A 363 -7.83 -0.66 22.97
N ARG A 364 -7.51 -0.73 21.68
CA ARG A 364 -6.20 -0.48 21.08
C ARG A 364 -6.19 0.81 20.30
N GLY A 365 -7.33 1.28 19.82
CA GLY A 365 -7.45 2.60 19.20
C GLY A 365 -8.64 3.37 19.73
N LEU A 366 -8.38 4.62 20.07
CA LEU A 366 -9.39 5.57 20.53
C LEU A 366 -9.22 6.89 19.78
N THR A 367 -10.26 7.29 19.07
CA THR A 367 -10.39 8.63 18.50
C THR A 367 -11.53 9.36 19.21
N LEU A 368 -11.21 10.50 19.80
CA LEU A 368 -12.17 11.46 20.36
C LEU A 368 -12.04 12.75 19.54
N HIS A 369 -12.94 12.92 18.58
CA HIS A 369 -13.03 14.12 17.76
C HIS A 369 -14.40 14.77 17.95
N GLY A 370 -14.41 16.01 18.43
CA GLY A 370 -15.64 16.77 18.67
C GLY A 370 -15.56 17.61 19.94
N THR A 371 -16.67 17.75 20.65
CA THR A 371 -16.76 18.60 21.85
C THR A 371 -17.15 17.78 23.08
N PHE A 372 -16.52 18.06 24.22
CA PHE A 372 -16.90 17.47 25.50
C PHE A 372 -18.01 18.30 26.14
N GLU A 373 -19.09 17.66 26.55
CA GLU A 373 -20.15 18.33 27.30
C GLU A 373 -19.64 18.86 28.65
N GLN A 374 -18.69 18.14 29.25
CA GLN A 374 -18.05 18.49 30.51
C GLN A 374 -16.56 18.10 30.45
N THR A 375 -15.68 19.05 30.18
CA THR A 375 -14.24 18.80 30.10
C THR A 375 -13.66 18.29 31.42
N SER A 376 -14.16 18.78 32.56
CA SER A 376 -13.76 18.32 33.89
C SER A 376 -13.94 16.81 34.09
N SER A 377 -15.02 16.23 33.57
CA SER A 377 -15.25 14.78 33.60
C SER A 377 -14.20 14.02 32.78
N ALA A 378 -13.80 14.55 31.63
CA ALA A 378 -12.72 13.98 30.82
C ALA A 378 -11.36 14.10 31.53
N SER A 379 -11.05 15.26 32.12
CA SER A 379 -9.83 15.50 32.88
C SER A 379 -9.69 14.53 34.05
N VAL A 380 -10.77 14.30 34.81
CA VAL A 380 -10.81 13.31 35.89
C VAL A 380 -10.59 11.90 35.35
N MET A 381 -11.23 11.52 34.24
CA MET A 381 -11.06 10.20 33.62
C MET A 381 -9.59 9.95 33.22
N PHE A 382 -8.95 10.89 32.53
CA PHE A 382 -7.54 10.74 32.12
C PHE A 382 -6.58 10.79 33.31
N SER A 383 -6.87 11.60 34.33
CA SER A 383 -6.07 11.68 35.56
C SER A 383 -6.19 10.46 36.48
N SER A 384 -7.23 9.64 36.30
CA SER A 384 -7.45 8.41 37.07
C SER A 384 -6.55 7.24 36.66
N ASP A 385 -5.77 7.40 35.59
CA ASP A 385 -4.85 6.37 35.15
C ASP A 385 -3.71 6.18 36.15
N HIS A 386 -3.43 4.92 36.47
CA HIS A 386 -2.38 4.53 37.40
C HIS A 386 -1.49 3.48 36.75
N ILE A 387 -0.21 3.47 37.10
CA ILE A 387 0.73 2.46 36.63
C ILE A 387 0.95 1.47 37.78
N ILE A 388 0.45 0.25 37.61
CA ILE A 388 0.60 -0.87 38.55
C ILE A 388 1.35 -1.99 37.81
N ASP A 389 2.47 -2.46 38.37
CA ASP A 389 3.31 -3.49 37.76
C ASP A 389 3.72 -3.16 36.31
N GLU A 390 4.16 -1.91 36.09
CA GLU A 390 4.51 -1.34 34.77
C GLU A 390 3.37 -1.35 33.74
N LYS A 391 2.13 -1.60 34.18
CA LYS A 391 0.95 -1.62 33.33
C LYS A 391 0.00 -0.49 33.72
N HIS A 392 -0.46 0.24 32.73
CA HIS A 392 -1.52 1.24 32.90
C HIS A 392 -2.83 0.56 33.28
N THR A 393 -3.56 1.11 34.25
CA THR A 393 -4.88 0.60 34.65
C THR A 393 -5.95 1.00 33.65
N PHE A 394 -5.85 2.20 33.08
CA PHE A 394 -6.79 2.71 32.09
C PHE A 394 -6.28 2.44 30.67
N LEU A 395 -7.09 1.77 29.84
CA LEU A 395 -6.77 1.37 28.45
C LEU A 395 -5.35 0.78 28.29
N PRO A 396 -5.01 -0.34 28.96
CA PRO A 396 -3.65 -0.90 29.00
C PRO A 396 -3.07 -1.29 27.63
N TYR A 397 -3.92 -1.46 26.62
CA TYR A 397 -3.55 -1.95 25.29
C TYR A 397 -3.59 -0.87 24.21
N LEU A 398 -3.71 0.41 24.59
CA LEU A 398 -3.80 1.51 23.65
C LEU A 398 -2.54 1.62 22.77
N GLU A 399 -2.74 1.59 21.46
CA GLU A 399 -1.74 1.73 20.40
C GLU A 399 -1.99 2.98 19.54
N ASN A 400 -3.26 3.36 19.32
CA ASN A 400 -3.63 4.52 18.52
C ASN A 400 -4.44 5.49 19.39
N PHE A 401 -4.01 6.74 19.50
CA PHE A 401 -4.73 7.75 20.25
C PHE A 401 -4.85 9.02 19.43
N ARG A 402 -6.09 9.46 19.22
CA ARG A 402 -6.41 10.74 18.59
C ARG A 402 -7.36 11.52 19.50
N LEU A 403 -6.97 12.72 19.87
CA LEU A 403 -7.77 13.69 20.60
C LEU A 403 -7.77 14.99 19.83
N VAL A 404 -8.89 15.36 19.24
CA VAL A 404 -9.03 16.61 18.49
C VAL A 404 -10.31 17.28 18.99
N LEU A 405 -10.17 18.37 19.71
CA LEU A 405 -11.29 19.04 20.35
C LEU A 405 -11.72 20.25 19.54
N VAL A 406 -13.02 20.53 19.54
CA VAL A 406 -13.63 21.73 18.97
C VAL A 406 -14.14 22.58 20.11
N ASP A 407 -13.82 23.88 20.09
CA ASP A 407 -14.17 24.89 21.09
C ASP A 407 -13.54 24.68 22.49
N HIS A 408 -12.45 23.91 22.59
CA HIS A 408 -11.73 23.65 23.85
C HIS A 408 -10.21 23.87 23.76
N ASP A 409 -9.77 24.76 22.87
CA ASP A 409 -8.34 25.01 22.59
C ASP A 409 -7.59 25.56 23.83
N ASP A 410 -8.31 26.21 24.74
CA ASP A 410 -7.77 26.83 25.96
C ASP A 410 -7.90 25.95 27.22
N ASP A 411 -8.37 24.71 27.12
CA ASP A 411 -8.49 23.81 28.28
C ASP A 411 -7.16 23.15 28.65
N TYR A 412 -6.29 23.94 29.29
CA TYR A 412 -4.95 23.50 29.72
C TYR A 412 -5.00 22.35 30.72
N GLU A 413 -5.99 22.30 31.60
CA GLU A 413 -6.13 21.24 32.62
C GLU A 413 -6.42 19.89 31.97
N LEU A 414 -7.29 19.88 30.96
CA LEU A 414 -7.58 18.68 30.16
C LEU A 414 -6.34 18.20 29.41
N PHE A 415 -5.61 19.09 28.75
CA PHE A 415 -4.38 18.70 28.05
C PHE A 415 -3.31 18.18 28.99
N GLU A 416 -3.17 18.77 30.19
CA GLU A 416 -2.25 18.27 31.22
C GLU A 416 -2.64 16.85 31.68
N ALA A 417 -3.93 16.60 31.91
CA ALA A 417 -4.43 15.27 32.25
C ALA A 417 -4.18 14.25 31.13
N VAL A 418 -4.36 14.64 29.87
CA VAL A 418 -4.10 13.78 28.69
C VAL A 418 -2.60 13.49 28.54
N VAL A 419 -1.72 14.47 28.75
CA VAL A 419 -0.27 14.25 28.76
C VAL A 419 0.12 13.29 29.87
N HIS A 420 -0.44 13.47 31.07
CA HIS A 420 -0.21 12.56 32.19
C HIS A 420 -0.60 11.12 31.83
N PHE A 421 -1.80 10.96 31.25
CA PHE A 421 -2.29 9.68 30.73
C PHE A 421 -1.33 9.05 29.72
N LEU A 422 -0.69 9.83 28.84
CA LEU A 422 0.20 9.31 27.81
C LEU A 422 1.61 8.94 28.28
N ARG A 423 2.08 9.48 29.42
CA ARG A 423 3.42 9.20 29.94
C ARG A 423 3.67 7.69 30.07
N ARG A 424 4.88 7.26 29.72
CA ARG A 424 5.36 5.86 29.78
C ARG A 424 4.56 4.84 28.95
N ARG A 425 3.63 5.25 28.10
CA ARG A 425 2.89 4.35 27.19
C ARG A 425 3.69 3.92 25.97
N LYS A 426 4.63 2.99 26.18
CA LYS A 426 5.52 2.46 25.12
C LYS A 426 4.81 1.78 23.95
N ARG A 427 3.53 1.42 24.11
CA ARG A 427 2.70 0.78 23.06
C ARG A 427 2.05 1.77 22.10
N ILE A 428 2.05 3.06 22.41
CA ILE A 428 1.51 4.07 21.50
C ILE A 428 2.35 4.10 20.23
N ARG A 429 1.68 3.83 19.11
CA ARG A 429 2.22 3.82 17.76
C ARG A 429 1.75 5.01 16.94
N LYS A 430 0.54 5.50 17.20
CA LYS A 430 -0.07 6.60 16.45
C LYS A 430 -0.64 7.63 17.41
N LEU A 431 -0.19 8.88 17.27
CA LEU A 431 -0.58 9.98 18.15
C LEU A 431 -1.01 11.20 17.34
N ASP A 432 -2.14 11.77 17.74
CA ASP A 432 -2.66 13.04 17.26
C ASP A 432 -3.38 13.73 18.41
N LEU A 433 -2.92 14.92 18.79
CA LEU A 433 -3.48 15.68 19.91
C LEU A 433 -4.15 16.99 19.45
N GLY A 434 -4.44 17.12 18.16
CA GLY A 434 -5.13 18.28 17.59
C GLY A 434 -4.46 19.60 17.97
N CYS A 435 -5.22 20.47 18.62
CA CYS A 435 -4.82 21.80 19.08
C CYS A 435 -3.96 21.81 20.36
N CYS A 436 -3.56 20.65 20.90
CA CYS A 436 -2.75 20.59 22.12
C CYS A 436 -1.46 21.43 21.99
N PRO A 437 -1.20 22.35 22.93
CA PRO A 437 -0.01 23.20 22.87
C PRO A 437 1.30 22.41 22.75
N TRP A 438 2.16 22.79 21.81
CA TRP A 438 3.42 22.08 21.51
C TRP A 438 4.26 21.72 22.74
N ARG A 439 4.32 22.59 23.75
CA ARG A 439 5.05 22.35 25.02
C ARG A 439 4.64 21.03 25.69
N PHE A 440 3.35 20.74 25.72
CA PHE A 440 2.80 19.55 26.34
C PHE A 440 3.11 18.28 25.53
N VAL A 441 2.99 18.38 24.21
CA VAL A 441 3.35 17.29 23.30
C VAL A 441 4.82 16.95 23.47
N MET A 442 5.70 17.95 23.47
CA MET A 442 7.15 17.78 23.58
C MET A 442 7.55 17.04 24.87
N ASP A 443 6.87 17.28 25.99
CA ASP A 443 7.20 16.67 27.28
C ASP A 443 6.97 15.15 27.31
N VAL A 444 6.09 14.61 26.46
CA VAL A 444 5.77 13.17 26.45
C VAL A 444 6.47 12.39 25.34
N LEU A 445 6.81 13.03 24.21
CA LEU A 445 7.37 12.35 23.02
C LEU A 445 8.58 11.44 23.32
N PRO A 446 9.58 11.83 24.15
CA PRO A 446 10.74 10.98 24.43
C PRO A 446 10.40 9.63 25.08
N GLU A 447 9.25 9.53 25.76
CA GLU A 447 8.81 8.31 26.44
C GLU A 447 8.04 7.35 25.51
N LEU A 448 7.56 7.84 24.36
CA LEU A 448 6.76 7.09 23.39
C LEU A 448 7.65 6.34 22.40
N THR A 449 8.46 5.41 22.90
CA THR A 449 9.47 4.69 22.10
C THR A 449 8.89 3.84 20.96
N GLY A 450 7.61 3.49 21.03
CA GLY A 450 6.89 2.73 20.00
C GLY A 450 6.25 3.59 18.90
N LEU A 451 6.37 4.93 19.00
CA LEU A 451 5.71 5.86 18.10
C LEU A 451 6.21 5.70 16.66
N ARG A 452 5.26 5.63 15.72
CA ARG A 452 5.49 5.49 14.28
C ARG A 452 4.78 6.56 13.46
N VAL A 453 3.69 7.12 14.00
CA VAL A 453 2.87 8.15 13.36
C VAL A 453 2.61 9.27 14.34
N LEU A 454 2.90 10.50 13.93
CA LEU A 454 2.69 11.70 14.74
C LEU A 454 2.06 12.81 13.91
N ARG A 455 0.99 13.39 14.42
CA ARG A 455 0.52 14.72 14.03
C ARG A 455 0.81 15.71 15.13
N VAL A 456 1.32 16.88 14.73
CA VAL A 456 1.64 17.97 15.65
C VAL A 456 1.32 19.30 15.00
N GLN A 457 0.83 20.22 15.83
CA GLN A 457 0.51 21.59 15.44
C GLN A 457 1.43 22.57 16.16
N PHE A 458 1.90 23.57 15.41
CA PHE A 458 2.75 24.65 15.92
C PHE A 458 2.04 25.99 15.73
N SER A 459 2.01 26.80 16.79
CA SER A 459 1.66 28.22 16.67
C SER A 459 2.69 28.96 15.81
N GLU A 460 3.97 28.71 16.06
CA GLU A 460 5.08 29.20 15.25
C GLU A 460 6.11 28.09 15.01
N LEU A 461 6.31 27.76 13.74
CA LEU A 461 7.30 26.79 13.31
C LEU A 461 8.64 27.48 13.04
N ASN A 462 9.67 27.07 13.78
CA ASN A 462 11.03 27.56 13.61
C ASN A 462 12.04 26.40 13.64
N GLN A 463 13.30 26.70 13.34
CA GLN A 463 14.35 25.70 13.19
C GLN A 463 14.61 24.91 14.49
N ASP A 464 14.53 25.57 15.64
CA ASP A 464 14.80 24.94 16.93
C ASP A 464 13.67 23.99 17.33
N ASN A 465 12.41 24.38 17.12
CA ASN A 465 11.24 23.52 17.33
C ASN A 465 11.31 22.25 16.49
N VAL A 466 11.66 22.36 15.19
CA VAL A 466 11.79 21.19 14.31
C VAL A 466 12.96 20.29 14.73
N ARG A 467 14.10 20.86 15.14
CA ARG A 467 15.23 20.09 15.67
C ARG A 467 14.87 19.34 16.95
N LEU A 468 14.16 20.00 17.87
CA LEU A 468 13.69 19.39 19.10
C LEU A 468 12.71 18.25 18.81
N LEU A 469 11.75 18.47 17.91
CA LEU A 469 10.83 17.43 17.45
C LEU A 469 11.58 16.22 16.88
N ALA A 470 12.47 16.45 15.91
CA ALA A 470 13.24 15.39 15.25
C ALA A 470 14.12 14.59 16.23
N LYS A 471 14.61 15.23 17.30
CA LYS A 471 15.38 14.57 18.37
C LYS A 471 14.50 13.79 19.35
N ALA A 472 13.28 14.25 19.61
CA ALA A 472 12.37 13.67 20.59
C ALA A 472 11.64 12.41 20.11
N ILE A 473 11.44 12.25 18.80
CA ILE A 473 10.70 11.12 18.22
C ILE A 473 11.60 9.94 17.83
N PRO A 474 11.08 8.69 17.80
CA PRO A 474 11.86 7.50 17.46
C PRO A 474 12.41 7.50 16.03
N LYS A 475 13.46 6.71 15.76
CA LYS A 475 13.99 6.59 14.38
C LYS A 475 13.09 5.79 13.44
N GLN A 476 12.16 5.01 13.99
CA GLN A 476 11.24 4.12 13.26
C GLN A 476 9.96 4.82 12.79
N MET A 477 9.94 6.15 12.77
CA MET A 477 8.82 6.92 12.24
C MET A 477 8.53 6.55 10.79
N VAL A 478 7.25 6.41 10.49
CA VAL A 478 6.69 6.06 9.17
C VAL A 478 5.98 7.25 8.56
N ALA A 479 5.27 8.01 9.40
CA ALA A 479 4.46 9.12 8.94
C ALA A 479 4.51 10.30 9.93
N ILE A 480 4.70 11.51 9.42
CA ILE A 480 4.74 12.74 10.21
C ILE A 480 3.85 13.79 9.54
N HIS A 481 2.96 14.43 10.31
CA HIS A 481 2.20 15.61 9.87
C HIS A 481 2.54 16.79 10.77
N ILE A 482 3.01 17.87 10.14
CA ILE A 482 3.28 19.15 10.77
C ILE A 482 2.29 20.16 10.21
N THR A 483 1.46 20.71 11.10
CA THR A 483 0.65 21.88 10.84
C THR A 483 1.26 23.09 11.53
N ALA A 484 1.38 24.22 10.84
CA ALA A 484 1.88 25.48 11.39
C ALA A 484 0.91 26.62 11.11
N HIS A 485 0.59 27.44 12.11
CA HIS A 485 -0.16 28.68 11.88
C HIS A 485 0.72 29.77 11.26
N ARG A 486 1.97 29.84 11.71
CA ARG A 486 3.00 30.72 11.18
C ARG A 486 4.29 29.94 11.05
N SER A 487 5.05 30.22 10.01
CA SER A 487 6.34 29.61 9.77
C SER A 487 7.40 30.70 9.60
N ALA A 488 8.52 30.58 10.33
CA ALA A 488 9.61 31.58 10.28
C ALA A 488 10.33 31.60 8.91
N LYS A 489 10.18 30.52 8.13
CA LYS A 489 10.72 30.33 6.77
C LYS A 489 9.76 29.44 5.96
N PRO A 490 9.88 29.35 4.63
CA PRO A 490 9.14 28.37 3.84
C PRO A 490 9.23 26.96 4.43
N ILE A 491 8.09 26.30 4.63
CA ILE A 491 8.03 25.05 5.42
C ILE A 491 8.84 23.90 4.81
N ASN A 492 9.01 23.89 3.48
CA ASN A 492 9.84 22.93 2.77
C ASN A 492 11.33 23.00 3.17
N GLU A 493 11.83 24.15 3.63
CA GLU A 493 13.23 24.29 4.07
C GLU A 493 13.54 23.46 5.32
N PHE A 494 12.53 23.10 6.12
CA PHE A 494 12.70 22.25 7.30
C PHE A 494 12.80 20.76 6.96
N THR A 495 12.59 20.34 5.71
CA THR A 495 12.52 18.92 5.33
C THR A 495 13.79 18.15 5.64
N SER A 496 14.96 18.80 5.53
CA SER A 496 16.26 18.16 5.76
C SER A 496 16.39 17.55 7.16
N PHE A 497 15.68 18.06 8.17
CA PHE A 497 15.65 17.51 9.52
C PHE A 497 15.00 16.13 9.60
N PHE A 498 14.15 15.77 8.64
CA PHE A 498 13.46 14.47 8.61
C PHE A 498 14.20 13.40 7.81
N SER A 499 15.31 13.76 7.15
CA SER A 499 16.17 12.78 6.44
C SER A 499 16.78 11.71 7.37
N ILE A 500 16.77 11.95 8.68
CA ILE A 500 17.26 11.02 9.71
C ILE A 500 16.36 9.80 9.91
N PHE A 501 15.15 9.79 9.36
CA PHE A 501 14.15 8.73 9.52
C PHE A 501 14.13 7.81 8.28
N PRO A 502 14.87 6.70 8.27
CA PRO A 502 15.02 5.86 7.08
C PRO A 502 13.72 5.15 6.66
N SER A 503 12.73 5.08 7.55
CA SER A 503 11.44 4.44 7.32
C SER A 503 10.30 5.42 7.05
N LEU A 504 10.59 6.73 6.98
CA LEU A 504 9.60 7.77 6.76
C LEU A 504 9.11 7.68 5.32
N SER A 505 7.93 7.11 5.11
CA SER A 505 7.30 6.93 3.80
C SER A 505 6.30 8.05 3.48
N PHE A 506 5.84 8.80 4.49
CA PHE A 506 4.90 9.90 4.32
C PHE A 506 5.24 11.10 5.21
N LEU A 507 5.30 12.29 4.62
CA LEU A 507 5.50 13.55 5.33
C LEU A 507 4.46 14.56 4.83
N HIS A 508 3.66 15.10 5.74
CA HIS A 508 2.70 16.15 5.45
C HIS A 508 3.16 17.46 6.10
N LEU A 509 3.42 18.46 5.27
CA LEU A 509 3.74 19.82 5.70
C LEU A 509 2.59 20.75 5.32
N ARG A 510 1.99 21.39 6.31
CA ARG A 510 0.87 22.33 6.13
C ARG A 510 1.12 23.63 6.88
N ASP A 511 1.27 24.70 6.13
CA ASP A 511 1.13 26.07 6.65
C ASP A 511 -0.31 26.54 6.39
N LEU A 512 -1.02 26.95 7.45
CA LEU A 512 -2.42 27.38 7.39
C LEU A 512 -2.60 28.74 6.70
N SER A 513 -1.54 29.52 6.55
CA SER A 513 -1.56 30.81 5.85
C SER A 513 -1.41 30.68 4.33
N ILE A 514 -1.00 29.50 3.85
CA ILE A 514 -0.68 29.24 2.45
C ILE A 514 -1.81 28.45 1.79
N ARG A 515 -2.25 28.89 0.61
CA ARG A 515 -3.26 28.21 -0.22
C ARG A 515 -2.70 27.94 -1.62
N ARG A 516 -3.22 26.91 -2.28
CA ARG A 516 -2.89 26.62 -3.69
C ARG A 516 -3.25 27.84 -4.55
N PRO A 517 -2.37 28.25 -5.49
CA PRO A 517 -2.72 29.25 -6.48
C PRO A 517 -4.02 28.87 -7.20
N GLN A 518 -4.97 29.80 -7.29
CA GLN A 518 -6.25 29.55 -7.97
C GLN A 518 -6.31 30.34 -9.28
N PRO A 519 -6.69 29.71 -10.42
CA PRO A 519 -6.66 30.34 -11.73
C PRO A 519 -7.68 31.48 -11.89
N ASN A 520 -8.73 31.51 -11.06
CA ASN A 520 -9.74 32.56 -11.02
C ASN A 520 -9.30 33.81 -10.23
N LEU A 521 -8.24 33.73 -9.42
CA LEU A 521 -7.77 34.84 -8.57
C LEU A 521 -6.52 35.54 -9.10
N LEU A 522 -5.86 34.97 -10.11
CA LEU A 522 -4.56 35.41 -10.62
C LEU A 522 -4.61 35.61 -12.13
N SER A 523 -3.71 36.44 -12.67
CA SER A 523 -3.49 36.47 -14.11
C SER A 523 -2.93 35.13 -14.60
N GLU A 524 -3.14 34.75 -15.86
CA GLU A 524 -2.63 33.48 -16.40
C GLU A 524 -1.11 33.33 -16.23
N LYS A 525 -0.37 34.44 -16.41
CA LYS A 525 1.09 34.47 -16.22
C LYS A 525 1.46 34.24 -14.75
N ASP A 526 0.81 34.95 -13.83
CA ASP A 526 1.11 34.81 -12.40
C ASP A 526 0.69 33.45 -11.88
N PHE A 527 -0.45 32.91 -12.34
CA PHE A 527 -0.90 31.56 -12.01
C PHE A 527 0.13 30.51 -12.41
N ARG A 528 0.69 30.59 -13.62
CA ARG A 528 1.76 29.67 -14.06
C ARG A 528 3.00 29.78 -13.17
N VAL A 529 3.49 30.99 -12.94
CA VAL A 529 4.69 31.22 -12.10
C VAL A 529 4.48 30.71 -10.68
N GLN A 530 3.34 31.02 -10.06
CA GLN A 530 3.02 30.58 -8.70
C GLN A 530 2.82 29.06 -8.63
N THR A 531 2.22 28.45 -9.65
CA THR A 531 2.09 26.99 -9.75
C THR A 531 3.46 26.31 -9.89
N ASP A 532 4.37 26.88 -10.69
CA ASP A 532 5.73 26.35 -10.84
C ASP A 532 6.51 26.45 -9.52
N ILE A 533 6.37 27.55 -8.78
CA ILE A 533 6.96 27.73 -7.45
C ILE A 533 6.37 26.72 -6.45
N TRP A 534 5.05 26.50 -6.48
CA TRP A 534 4.36 25.53 -5.65
C TRP A 534 4.88 24.11 -5.87
N ILE A 535 4.93 23.67 -7.13
CA ILE A 535 5.40 22.34 -7.51
C ILE A 535 6.89 22.18 -7.22
N SER A 536 7.71 23.19 -7.49
CA SER A 536 9.15 23.19 -7.17
C SER A 536 9.40 23.06 -5.66
N SER A 537 8.64 23.80 -4.84
CA SER A 537 8.73 23.72 -3.39
C SER A 537 8.36 22.32 -2.88
N ALA A 538 7.27 21.76 -3.40
CA ALA A 538 6.85 20.40 -3.12
C ALA A 538 7.92 19.37 -3.55
N GLN A 539 8.50 19.51 -4.75
CA GLN A 539 9.57 18.62 -5.23
C GLN A 539 10.82 18.70 -4.35
N SER A 540 11.17 19.88 -3.84
CA SER A 540 12.32 20.07 -2.96
C SER A 540 12.22 19.23 -1.68
N VAL A 541 11.00 19.01 -1.16
CA VAL A 541 10.75 18.13 -0.01
C VAL A 541 11.10 16.67 -0.36
N ALA A 542 10.60 16.17 -1.47
CA ALA A 542 10.84 14.81 -1.94
C ALA A 542 12.30 14.52 -2.30
N VAL A 543 13.05 15.56 -2.70
CA VAL A 543 14.51 15.51 -2.90
C VAL A 543 15.25 15.48 -1.55
N ALA A 544 14.85 16.32 -0.60
CA ALA A 544 15.49 16.42 0.71
C ALA A 544 15.23 15.20 1.62
N ALA A 545 14.13 14.47 1.41
CA ALA A 545 13.79 13.23 2.11
C ALA A 545 13.59 12.06 1.12
N PRO A 546 14.68 11.38 0.71
CA PRO A 546 14.63 10.32 -0.32
C PRO A 546 13.80 9.09 0.06
N SER A 547 13.49 8.89 1.34
CA SER A 547 12.69 7.76 1.83
C SER A 547 11.19 7.90 1.56
N LEU A 548 10.71 9.11 1.22
CA LEU A 548 9.28 9.37 1.05
C LEU A 548 8.72 8.69 -0.20
N ASP A 549 7.63 7.95 -0.05
CA ASP A 549 6.80 7.45 -1.16
C ASP A 549 5.64 8.41 -1.45
N PHE A 550 5.18 9.11 -0.40
CA PHE A 550 4.06 10.03 -0.42
C PHE A 550 4.42 11.33 0.29
N MET A 551 3.73 12.40 -0.10
CA MET A 551 3.87 13.71 0.53
C MET A 551 2.53 14.40 0.63
N GLY A 552 2.28 15.02 1.78
CA GLY A 552 1.22 16.01 1.96
C GLY A 552 1.82 17.42 1.84
N TRP A 553 1.23 18.29 1.03
CA TRP A 553 1.71 19.64 0.82
C TRP A 553 0.53 20.62 0.86
N HIS A 554 0.43 21.37 1.97
CA HIS A 554 -0.64 22.32 2.24
C HIS A 554 -2.06 21.77 2.00
N GLY A 555 -2.31 20.53 2.44
CA GLY A 555 -3.61 19.86 2.31
C GLY A 555 -3.78 18.99 1.07
N GLU A 556 -2.82 19.02 0.14
CA GLU A 556 -2.81 18.18 -1.06
C GLU A 556 -1.93 16.96 -0.89
N HIS A 557 -2.21 15.88 -1.62
CA HIS A 557 -1.43 14.65 -1.53
C HIS A 557 -0.78 14.32 -2.87
N TYR A 558 0.48 13.93 -2.80
CA TYR A 558 1.29 13.57 -3.96
C TYR A 558 1.90 12.18 -3.76
N VAL A 559 1.94 11.40 -4.84
CA VAL A 559 2.86 10.26 -4.95
C VAL A 559 4.17 10.75 -5.52
N ILE A 560 5.27 10.26 -4.94
CA ILE A 560 6.61 10.56 -5.43
C ILE A 560 7.04 9.44 -6.37
N ALA A 561 7.19 9.77 -7.65
CA ALA A 561 7.75 8.88 -8.65
C ALA A 561 9.21 9.27 -8.91
N ARG A 562 10.14 8.35 -8.64
CA ARG A 562 11.57 8.57 -8.91
C ARG A 562 11.97 7.82 -10.16
N SER A 563 12.63 8.50 -11.09
CA SER A 563 13.24 7.90 -12.27
C SER A 563 14.75 8.10 -12.27
N CYS A 564 15.48 7.08 -12.70
CA CYS A 564 16.92 7.18 -12.88
C CYS A 564 17.20 7.91 -14.19
N SER A 565 17.73 9.13 -14.12
CA SER A 565 18.22 9.79 -15.34
C SER A 565 19.57 9.20 -15.75
N THR A 566 19.87 9.23 -17.04
CA THR A 566 21.17 8.83 -17.60
C THR A 566 22.35 9.64 -17.04
N ILE A 567 22.07 10.79 -16.41
CA ILE A 567 23.06 11.75 -15.89
C ILE A 567 23.29 11.53 -14.37
N GLY A 568 22.70 10.50 -13.76
CA GLY A 568 22.98 10.12 -12.36
C GLY A 568 22.28 10.97 -11.30
N CYS A 569 21.56 12.03 -11.69
CA CYS A 569 20.67 12.75 -10.79
C CYS A 569 19.27 12.08 -10.80
N PRO A 570 18.71 11.70 -9.64
CA PRO A 570 17.35 11.18 -9.59
C PRO A 570 16.38 12.29 -10.00
N VAL A 571 15.57 12.02 -11.03
CA VAL A 571 14.49 12.92 -11.42
C VAL A 571 13.27 12.56 -10.57
N VAL A 572 12.82 13.52 -9.80
CA VAL A 572 11.63 13.41 -8.95
C VAL A 572 10.44 13.99 -9.70
N ASP A 573 9.44 13.14 -9.94
CA ASP A 573 8.16 13.51 -10.52
C ASP A 573 7.08 13.40 -9.44
N LEU A 574 6.22 14.40 -9.35
CA LEU A 574 5.12 14.42 -8.38
C LEU A 574 3.82 14.16 -9.12
N ARG A 575 3.10 13.13 -8.67
CA ARG A 575 1.81 12.76 -9.21
C ARG A 575 0.75 13.08 -8.18
N GLU A 576 -0.03 14.11 -8.47
CA GLU A 576 -1.15 14.51 -7.63
C GLU A 576 -2.11 13.32 -7.46
N LEU A 577 -2.46 13.05 -6.20
CA LEU A 577 -3.48 12.08 -5.86
C LEU A 577 -4.84 12.78 -5.87
N PRO A 578 -5.93 12.08 -6.19
CA PRO A 578 -7.27 12.66 -6.12
C PRO A 578 -7.49 13.34 -4.78
N ALA A 579 -8.00 14.56 -4.80
CA ALA A 579 -8.39 15.26 -3.58
C ALA A 579 -9.43 14.41 -2.85
N ARG A 580 -9.13 13.98 -1.62
CA ARG A 580 -10.09 13.20 -0.83
C ARG A 580 -11.29 14.08 -0.44
N ARG A 581 -12.48 13.62 -0.77
CA ARG A 581 -13.78 14.25 -0.47
C ARG A 581 -14.07 14.26 1.04
N ARG A 582 -14.90 15.20 1.49
CA ARG A 582 -15.27 15.44 2.90
C ARG A 582 -15.88 14.21 3.60
N LEU A 583 -16.66 13.40 2.89
CA LEU A 583 -17.32 12.19 3.40
C LEU A 583 -16.49 10.90 3.30
N ASP A 584 -15.29 10.93 2.72
CA ASP A 584 -14.50 9.72 2.44
C ASP A 584 -13.90 9.13 3.72
N CYS A 585 -14.48 8.02 4.20
CA CYS A 585 -14.02 7.38 5.42
C CYS A 585 -12.90 6.35 5.19
N GLY A 586 -11.68 6.70 5.60
CA GLY A 586 -10.65 5.74 5.99
C GLY A 586 -9.78 5.10 4.90
N LYS A 587 -10.12 5.16 3.61
CA LYS A 587 -9.32 4.50 2.53
C LYS A 587 -9.16 5.27 1.21
N GLY A 588 -9.66 6.51 1.08
CA GLY A 588 -9.76 7.23 -0.20
C GLY A 588 -8.51 7.30 -1.10
N VAL A 589 -7.33 7.40 -0.51
CA VAL A 589 -6.04 7.46 -1.24
C VAL A 589 -5.11 6.44 -0.63
N ASP A 590 -4.67 5.46 -1.40
CA ASP A 590 -3.71 4.49 -0.87
C ASP A 590 -2.34 5.16 -0.65
N LEU A 591 -2.06 5.53 0.60
CA LEU A 591 -0.77 6.06 1.07
C LEU A 591 0.21 4.93 1.48
N GLY A 592 0.00 3.72 0.96
CA GLY A 592 0.86 2.56 1.13
C GLY A 592 0.56 1.78 2.41
N SER A 593 0.96 2.34 3.56
CA SER A 593 0.86 1.63 4.84
C SER A 593 -0.39 2.03 5.64
N GLU A 594 -0.89 1.13 6.49
CA GLU A 594 -1.95 1.45 7.46
C GLU A 594 -1.56 2.57 8.44
N ASP A 595 -0.26 2.78 8.64
CA ASP A 595 0.28 3.84 9.48
C ASP A 595 0.13 5.20 8.77
N ALA A 596 0.52 5.31 7.50
CA ALA A 596 0.32 6.52 6.69
C ALA A 596 -1.17 6.80 6.42
N ALA A 597 -1.96 5.77 6.12
CA ALA A 597 -3.40 5.92 5.90
C ALA A 597 -4.15 6.41 7.15
N TRP A 598 -3.69 6.06 8.36
CA TRP A 598 -4.27 6.53 9.62
C TRP A 598 -4.08 8.04 9.82
N LEU A 599 -2.92 8.58 9.42
CA LEU A 599 -2.59 9.99 9.60
C LEU A 599 -3.58 10.89 8.83
N GLU A 600 -3.92 10.49 7.60
CA GLU A 600 -4.81 11.24 6.69
C GLU A 600 -6.25 10.69 6.67
N ARG A 601 -6.67 10.02 7.74
CA ARG A 601 -8.07 9.60 7.95
C ARG A 601 -8.98 10.83 7.96
N LYS A 602 -9.64 11.11 6.83
CA LYS A 602 -10.66 12.17 6.68
C LYS A 602 -12.06 11.73 7.16
N ASP A 603 -12.25 10.46 7.54
CA ASP A 603 -13.37 10.05 8.41
C ASP A 603 -13.35 10.77 9.75
N VAL A 604 -12.26 11.46 10.07
CA VAL A 604 -12.15 12.47 11.11
C VAL A 604 -11.84 13.75 10.35
N PRO A 605 -12.81 14.64 10.08
CA PRO A 605 -12.52 15.80 9.26
C PRO A 605 -11.39 16.56 9.91
N MET A 606 -10.29 16.67 9.17
CA MET A 606 -9.07 17.32 9.66
C MET A 606 -9.19 18.83 9.65
N ASP A 607 -10.31 19.31 9.13
CA ASP A 607 -10.66 20.68 8.86
C ASP A 607 -12.16 20.80 9.11
N TYR A 608 -12.55 21.31 10.29
CA TYR A 608 -13.45 22.44 10.19
C TYR A 608 -12.65 23.45 9.38
N GLU A 609 -12.91 23.46 8.09
CA GLU A 609 -12.60 24.62 7.28
C GLU A 609 -13.15 25.81 8.07
N MET A 610 -12.26 26.56 8.73
CA MET A 610 -12.49 27.95 9.12
C MET A 610 -12.66 28.83 7.88
N THR A 611 -13.32 28.30 6.85
CA THR A 611 -13.93 29.02 5.77
C THR A 611 -15.29 29.41 6.35
N GLU A 612 -15.48 30.71 6.62
CA GLU A 612 -16.70 31.35 7.17
C GLU A 612 -16.78 31.57 8.69
N MET A 613 -15.74 32.14 9.29
CA MET A 613 -15.90 33.22 10.30
C MET A 613 -14.86 34.33 10.11
N VAL A 614 -14.51 34.64 8.86
CA VAL A 614 -14.06 36.01 8.56
C VAL A 614 -15.33 36.82 8.45
N GLY A 615 -15.60 37.62 9.48
CA GLY A 615 -16.80 38.42 9.61
C GLY A 615 -17.16 39.12 8.30
N SER A 616 -18.35 38.84 7.81
CA SER A 616 -19.16 39.81 7.10
C SER A 616 -19.67 40.84 8.11
N ASP A 617 -18.75 41.59 8.71
CA ASP A 617 -19.05 42.89 9.31
C ASP A 617 -18.45 43.93 8.35
N VAL A 618 -19.33 44.41 7.46
CA VAL A 618 -19.22 45.74 6.84
C VAL A 618 -20.01 46.71 7.70
#